data_AF-A0A9D2SN11-F1
#
_entry.id   AF-A0A9D2SN11-F1
#
_cell.length_a   1.000
_cell.length_b   1.000
_cell.length_c   1.000
_cell.angle_alpha   90.00
_cell.angle_beta   90.00
_cell.angle_gamma   90.00
#
_symmetry.space_group_name_H-M   'P 1'
#
loop_
_entity.id
_entity.type
_entity.pdbx_description
1 polymer ?
#
loop_
_entity_poly.entity_id
_entity_poly.type
_entity_poly.pdbx_seq_one_letter_code
_entity_poly.pdbx_strand_id
1 'polypeptide(L)'
;MIYTVIRIDEADYGCEEREAGAPTQALLTLVDEKGVQSRQQVEDALLYQREINEGDRIYFDADGNPAKAADGEWTKNCSSKNVDLAAFVNKMEAVKAGRKVEWKCPFCGGDVGMMEREGGRTVIGCDSCDMRIRLENH
;
A
#
# COMPACT_ATOMS: atom_id res chain seq x y z
N MET A 1 5.67 1.50 6.64
CA MET A 1 5.33 2.65 7.50
C MET A 1 4.00 3.19 7.01
N ILE A 2 3.05 3.38 7.93
CA ILE A 2 1.73 3.95 7.63
C ILE A 2 1.79 5.45 7.85
N TYR A 3 1.09 6.17 6.99
CA TYR A 3 0.89 7.60 7.09
C TYR A 3 -0.60 7.89 7.16
N THR A 4 -0.98 8.91 7.91
CA THR A 4 -2.34 9.45 7.89
C THR A 4 -2.35 10.67 6.98
N VAL A 5 -3.26 10.69 6.01
CA VAL A 5 -3.49 11.85 5.16
C VAL A 5 -4.18 12.92 6.00
N ILE A 6 -3.52 14.03 6.28
CA ILE A 6 -4.12 15.12 7.06
C ILE A 6 -4.68 16.22 6.19
N ARG A 7 -4.11 16.42 4.99
CA ARG A 7 -4.61 17.38 4.00
C ARG A 7 -4.32 16.91 2.58
N ILE A 8 -5.22 17.20 1.65
CA ILE A 8 -5.02 17.06 0.21
C ILE A 8 -5.22 18.45 -0.41
N ASP A 9 -4.19 18.97 -1.05
CA ASP A 9 -4.21 20.28 -1.72
C ASP A 9 -3.99 20.07 -3.22
N GLU A 10 -4.52 20.96 -4.06
CA GLU A 10 -4.24 20.93 -5.49
C GLU A 10 -2.80 21.36 -5.71
N ALA A 11 -2.00 20.59 -6.48
CA ALA A 11 -0.65 21.02 -6.78
C ALA A 11 -0.72 22.25 -7.70
N ASP A 12 -0.43 23.43 -7.14
CA ASP A 12 -0.38 24.69 -7.89
C ASP A 12 0.86 24.67 -8.80
N TYR A 13 0.63 24.34 -10.06
CA TYR A 13 1.54 24.70 -11.14
C TYR A 13 1.27 26.17 -11.40
N GLY A 14 2.27 27.03 -11.17
CA GLY A 14 2.15 28.48 -11.39
C GLY A 14 1.66 28.84 -12.80
N CYS A 15 1.62 30.13 -13.13
CA CYS A 15 1.01 30.72 -14.34
C CYS A 15 1.52 30.23 -15.73
N GLU A 16 2.22 29.10 -15.83
CA GLU A 16 2.47 28.39 -17.08
C GLU A 16 1.21 27.61 -17.49
N GLU A 17 0.72 27.93 -18.68
CA GLU A 17 -0.43 27.30 -19.31
C GLU A 17 -0.24 25.78 -19.31
N ARG A 18 -1.09 25.06 -18.55
CA ARG A 18 -1.09 23.60 -18.48
C ARG A 18 -1.13 23.03 -19.89
N GLU A 19 -0.14 22.21 -20.26
CA GLU A 19 -0.19 21.47 -21.53
C GLU A 19 -1.49 20.63 -21.57
N ALA A 20 -2.24 20.75 -22.67
CA ALA A 20 -3.54 20.11 -22.81
C ALA A 20 -3.40 18.57 -22.65
N GLY A 21 -3.84 18.04 -21.52
CA GLY A 21 -3.81 16.61 -21.21
C GLY A 21 -2.80 16.16 -20.15
N ALA A 22 -2.04 17.07 -19.53
CA ALA A 22 -1.17 16.71 -18.40
C ALA A 22 -2.01 16.25 -17.18
N PRO A 23 -1.64 15.14 -16.50
CA PRO A 23 -2.35 14.65 -15.34
C PRO A 23 -2.26 15.64 -14.19
N THR A 24 -3.41 15.96 -13.57
CA THR A 24 -3.47 16.81 -12.38
C THR A 24 -2.70 16.14 -11.24
N GLN A 25 -1.82 16.88 -10.58
CA GLN A 25 -1.17 16.41 -9.36
C GLN A 25 -1.85 17.00 -8.13
N ALA A 26 -1.84 16.24 -7.05
CA ALA A 26 -2.30 16.63 -5.73
C ALA A 26 -1.12 16.59 -4.75
N LEU A 27 -1.08 17.57 -3.85
CA LEU A 27 -0.12 17.65 -2.76
C LEU A 27 -0.74 17.03 -1.50
N LEU A 28 -0.32 15.82 -1.17
CA LEU A 28 -0.66 15.16 0.08
C LEU A 28 0.20 15.73 1.21
N THR A 29 -0.45 16.19 2.28
CA THR A 29 0.21 16.35 3.58
C THR A 29 -0.09 15.13 4.43
N LEU A 30 0.97 14.42 4.79
CA LEU A 30 0.96 13.15 5.49
C LEU A 30 1.59 13.30 6.87
N VAL A 31 1.10 12.55 7.85
CA VAL A 31 1.73 12.45 9.17
C VAL A 31 2.01 10.98 9.49
N ASP A 32 3.24 10.66 9.90
CA ASP A 32 3.58 9.31 10.36
C ASP A 32 3.14 9.08 11.83
N GLU A 33 3.27 7.84 12.31
CA GLU A 33 2.92 7.46 13.68
C GLU A 33 3.69 8.23 14.77
N LYS A 34 4.87 8.78 14.44
CA LYS A 34 5.68 9.62 15.34
C LYS A 34 5.31 11.11 15.28
N GLY A 35 4.31 11.49 14.48
CA GLY A 35 3.86 12.87 14.33
C GLY A 35 4.70 13.72 13.38
N VAL A 36 5.61 13.12 12.59
CA VAL A 36 6.40 13.83 11.59
C VAL A 36 5.54 14.05 10.35
N GLN A 37 5.40 15.32 9.97
CA GLN A 37 4.70 15.70 8.76
C GLN A 37 5.61 15.60 7.55
N SER A 38 5.10 15.00 6.47
CA SER A 38 5.75 14.90 5.17
C SER A 38 4.79 15.36 4.08
N ARG A 39 5.33 15.90 2.99
CA ARG A 39 4.52 16.33 1.84
C ARG A 39 4.92 15.51 0.63
N GLN A 40 3.93 14.93 -0.06
CA GLN A 40 4.17 14.10 -1.23
C GLN A 40 3.26 14.54 -2.37
N GLN A 41 3.86 14.82 -3.53
CA GLN A 41 3.11 15.03 -4.76
C GLN A 41 2.78 13.68 -5.38
N VAL A 42 1.52 13.49 -5.73
CA VAL A 42 1.01 12.28 -6.40
C VAL A 42 0.00 12.68 -7.47
N GLU A 43 -0.35 11.74 -8.34
CA GLU A 43 -1.43 11.97 -9.32
C GLU A 43 -2.79 12.00 -8.63
N ASP A 44 -3.57 13.03 -8.94
CA ASP A 44 -4.92 13.23 -8.43
C ASP A 44 -5.86 12.08 -8.85
N ALA A 45 -5.76 11.64 -10.11
CA ALA A 45 -6.53 10.51 -10.62
C ALA A 45 -6.29 9.21 -9.83
N LEU A 46 -5.08 9.01 -9.29
CA LEU A 46 -4.74 7.84 -8.48
C LEU A 46 -5.44 7.88 -7.12
N LEU A 47 -5.55 9.06 -6.50
CA LEU A 47 -6.28 9.24 -5.24
C LEU A 47 -7.76 8.89 -5.42
N TYR A 48 -8.38 9.33 -6.52
CA TYR A 48 -9.74 8.95 -6.87
C TYR A 48 -9.88 7.44 -7.13
N GLN A 49 -8.96 6.85 -7.90
CA GLN A 49 -9.00 5.42 -8.21
C GLN A 49 -8.86 4.55 -6.96
N ARG A 50 -8.08 4.99 -5.98
CA ARG A 50 -7.81 4.25 -4.74
C ARG A 50 -8.68 4.68 -3.55
N GLU A 51 -9.62 5.60 -3.78
CA GLU A 51 -10.56 6.13 -2.79
C GLU A 51 -9.83 6.64 -1.52
N ILE A 52 -8.76 7.39 -1.73
CA ILE A 52 -7.92 7.98 -0.67
C ILE A 52 -8.42 9.40 -0.39
N ASN A 53 -8.88 9.63 0.84
CA ASN A 53 -9.39 10.90 1.30
C ASN A 53 -8.60 11.43 2.51
N GLU A 54 -8.84 12.68 2.89
CA GLU A 54 -8.35 13.22 4.15
C GLU A 54 -8.86 12.38 5.34
N GLY A 55 -7.96 12.04 6.26
CA GLY A 55 -8.19 11.12 7.37
C GLY A 55 -7.88 9.66 7.06
N ASP A 56 -7.68 9.27 5.79
CA ASP A 56 -7.32 7.90 5.45
C ASP A 56 -5.89 7.58 5.87
N ARG A 57 -5.71 6.32 6.27
CA ARG A 57 -4.39 5.73 6.52
C ARG A 57 -3.90 5.12 5.22
N ILE A 58 -2.67 5.41 4.84
CA ILE A 58 -2.04 4.94 3.61
C ILE A 58 -0.64 4.39 3.86
N TYR A 59 -0.15 3.57 2.96
CA TYR A 59 1.26 3.21 2.82
C TYR A 59 1.70 3.41 1.38
N PHE A 60 2.99 3.57 1.13
CA PHE A 60 3.52 3.56 -0.23
C PHE A 60 3.82 2.13 -0.66
N ASP A 61 3.30 1.75 -1.82
CA ASP A 61 3.60 0.47 -2.45
C ASP A 61 5.00 0.46 -3.08
N ALA A 62 5.38 -0.66 -3.70
CA ALA A 62 6.70 -0.85 -4.29
C ALA A 62 7.00 0.14 -5.44
N ASP A 63 5.95 0.62 -6.12
CA ASP A 63 6.05 1.60 -7.20
C ASP A 63 6.08 3.05 -6.67
N GLY A 64 6.04 3.23 -5.34
CA GLY A 64 6.01 4.55 -4.69
C GLY A 64 4.63 5.20 -4.70
N ASN A 65 3.57 4.45 -5.03
CA ASN A 65 2.22 4.97 -5.12
C ASN A 65 1.48 4.83 -3.77
N PRO A 66 0.67 5.84 -3.36
CA PRO A 66 -0.09 5.78 -2.11
C PRO A 66 -1.22 4.75 -2.20
N ALA A 67 -1.24 3.76 -1.30
CA ALA A 67 -2.25 2.72 -1.20
C ALA A 67 -2.93 2.77 0.16
N LYS A 68 -4.25 2.55 0.20
CA LYS A 68 -5.04 2.58 1.43
C LYS A 68 -4.62 1.44 2.37
N ALA A 69 -4.30 1.78 3.61
CA ALA A 69 -4.04 0.82 4.66
C ALA A 69 -5.32 0.08 5.04
N ALA A 70 -5.19 -1.19 5.37
CA ALA A 70 -6.27 -2.00 5.89
C ALA A 70 -6.63 -1.50 7.30
N ASP A 71 -7.82 -0.94 7.45
CA ASP A 71 -8.41 -0.61 8.76
C ASP A 71 -9.35 -1.76 9.25
N GLY A 72 -9.99 -1.61 10.41
CA GLY A 72 -10.72 -2.67 11.11
C GLY A 72 -11.83 -3.37 10.29
N GLU A 73 -12.27 -2.77 9.19
CA GLU A 73 -13.24 -3.33 8.23
C GLU A 73 -12.67 -3.60 6.83
N TRP A 74 -11.38 -3.94 6.74
CA TRP A 74 -10.68 -4.23 5.46
C TRP A 74 -11.38 -5.28 4.57
N THR A 75 -12.15 -6.18 5.15
CA THR A 75 -12.93 -7.20 4.41
C THR A 75 -14.02 -6.59 3.52
N LYS A 76 -14.51 -5.38 3.84
CA LYS A 76 -15.46 -4.65 2.97
C LYS A 76 -14.81 -4.16 1.68
N ASN A 77 -13.50 -3.91 1.69
CA ASN A 77 -12.75 -3.44 0.52
C ASN A 77 -12.10 -4.58 -0.29
N CYS A 78 -12.24 -5.84 0.17
CA CYS A 78 -11.80 -7.02 -0.57
C CYS A 78 -12.82 -7.41 -1.65
N SER A 79 -12.80 -6.67 -2.75
CA SER A 79 -13.58 -6.97 -3.96
C SER A 79 -12.66 -7.29 -5.13
N SER A 80 -13.13 -8.07 -6.11
CA SER A 80 -12.38 -8.43 -7.34
C SER A 80 -11.88 -7.24 -8.16
N LYS A 81 -12.36 -6.02 -7.89
CA LYS A 81 -11.88 -4.77 -8.50
C LYS A 81 -10.58 -4.24 -7.88
N ASN A 82 -10.34 -4.54 -6.60
CA ASN A 82 -9.21 -4.01 -5.82
C ASN A 82 -8.18 -5.09 -5.46
N VAL A 83 -8.41 -6.35 -5.84
CA VAL A 83 -7.47 -7.46 -5.59
C VAL A 83 -7.01 -8.08 -6.90
N ASP A 84 -5.73 -7.88 -7.24
CA ASP A 84 -5.10 -8.58 -8.34
C ASP A 84 -4.67 -9.98 -7.87
N LEU A 85 -5.54 -10.96 -8.13
CA LEU A 85 -5.34 -12.34 -7.67
C LEU A 85 -4.09 -12.98 -8.32
N ALA A 86 -3.79 -12.63 -9.57
CA ALA A 86 -2.65 -13.18 -10.29
C ALA A 86 -1.33 -12.68 -9.68
N ALA A 87 -1.21 -11.38 -9.42
CA ALA A 87 -0.07 -10.79 -8.74
C ALA A 87 0.08 -11.35 -7.33
N PHE A 88 -1.04 -11.56 -6.61
CA PHE A 88 -1.01 -12.18 -5.28
C PHE A 88 -0.46 -13.61 -5.31
N VAL A 89 -0.95 -14.46 -6.23
CA VAL A 89 -0.47 -15.84 -6.40
C VAL A 89 1.02 -15.84 -6.79
N ASN A 90 1.43 -15.03 -7.76
CA ASN A 90 2.84 -14.91 -8.15
C ASN A 90 3.73 -14.49 -6.98
N LYS A 91 3.28 -13.53 -6.15
CA LYS A 91 4.01 -13.13 -4.93
C LYS A 91 4.10 -14.28 -3.94
N MET A 92 3.03 -15.03 -3.70
CA MET A 92 3.06 -16.20 -2.80
C MET A 92 4.00 -17.30 -3.30
N GLU A 93 4.00 -17.59 -4.61
CA GLU A 93 4.91 -18.56 -5.21
C GLU A 93 6.37 -18.12 -5.10
N ALA A 94 6.65 -16.84 -5.33
CA ALA A 94 7.98 -16.27 -5.16
C ALA A 94 8.46 -16.35 -3.70
N VAL A 95 7.61 -16.02 -2.72
CA VAL A 95 7.93 -16.19 -1.30
C VAL A 95 8.19 -17.67 -0.98
N LYS A 96 7.35 -18.58 -1.47
CA LYS A 96 7.50 -20.04 -1.28
C LYS A 96 8.79 -20.57 -1.91
N ALA A 97 9.26 -19.97 -3.00
CA ALA A 97 10.53 -20.27 -3.64
C ALA A 97 11.75 -19.64 -2.93
N GLY A 98 11.56 -18.93 -1.81
CA GLY A 98 12.64 -18.25 -1.09
C GLY A 98 13.17 -17.00 -1.81
N ARG A 99 12.42 -16.48 -2.78
CA ARG A 99 12.79 -15.24 -3.48
C ARG A 99 12.35 -14.04 -2.65
N LYS A 100 13.18 -13.00 -2.64
CA LYS A 100 12.82 -11.71 -2.05
C LYS A 100 11.69 -11.12 -2.88
N VAL A 101 10.56 -10.84 -2.24
CA VAL A 101 9.43 -10.13 -2.86
C VAL A 101 9.30 -8.76 -2.23
N GLU A 102 8.99 -7.76 -3.06
CA GLU A 102 8.58 -6.45 -2.59
C GLU A 102 7.08 -6.50 -2.29
N TRP A 103 6.76 -7.06 -1.14
CA TRP A 103 5.40 -7.14 -0.63
C TRP A 103 5.28 -6.31 0.65
N LYS A 104 4.56 -5.20 0.57
CA LYS A 104 4.22 -4.38 1.72
C LYS A 104 2.98 -4.92 2.44
N CYS A 105 3.07 -5.00 3.76
CA CYS A 105 1.99 -5.42 4.63
C CYS A 105 0.86 -4.38 4.57
N PRO A 106 -0.38 -4.78 4.28
CA PRO A 106 -1.49 -3.84 4.17
C PRO A 106 -1.86 -3.18 5.52
N PHE A 107 -1.45 -3.75 6.65
CA PHE A 107 -1.81 -3.27 7.99
C PHE A 107 -0.83 -2.22 8.55
N CYS A 108 0.47 -2.40 8.30
CA CYS A 108 1.53 -1.54 8.86
C CYS A 108 2.50 -0.98 7.80
N GLY A 109 2.36 -1.39 6.54
CA GLY A 109 3.27 -1.03 5.45
C GLY A 109 4.69 -1.54 5.66
N GLY A 110 4.92 -2.52 6.55
CA GLY A 110 6.19 -3.20 6.73
C GLY A 110 6.43 -4.22 5.62
N ASP A 111 7.61 -4.84 5.60
CA ASP A 111 7.93 -5.87 4.61
C ASP A 111 7.33 -7.22 5.01
N VAL A 112 6.73 -7.90 4.03
CA VAL A 112 6.17 -9.25 4.14
C VAL A 112 7.14 -10.25 3.52
N GLY A 113 7.44 -11.30 4.27
CA GLY A 113 8.37 -12.34 3.84
C GLY A 113 8.02 -13.71 4.42
N MET A 114 8.88 -14.69 4.13
CA MET A 114 8.81 -16.01 4.74
C MET A 114 9.36 -15.93 6.17
N MET A 115 8.56 -16.34 7.15
CA MET A 115 8.95 -16.34 8.57
C MET A 115 9.38 -17.73 9.04
N GLU A 116 8.62 -18.77 8.71
CA GLU A 116 8.91 -20.14 9.16
C GLU A 116 8.66 -21.14 8.03
N ARG A 117 9.55 -22.14 7.96
CA ARG A 117 9.45 -23.28 7.05
C ARG A 117 9.91 -24.54 7.77
N GLU A 118 8.98 -25.22 8.43
CA GLU A 118 9.24 -26.50 9.09
C GLU A 118 8.12 -27.50 8.80
N GLY A 119 8.49 -28.76 8.55
CA GLY A 119 7.54 -29.88 8.50
C GLY A 119 6.38 -29.76 7.49
N GLY A 120 6.56 -29.04 6.38
CA GLY A 120 5.49 -28.82 5.39
C GLY A 120 4.55 -27.65 5.68
N ARG A 121 4.78 -26.91 6.77
CA ARG A 121 4.06 -25.67 7.08
C ARG A 121 4.89 -24.48 6.64
N THR A 122 4.30 -23.60 5.83
CA THR A 122 4.92 -22.34 5.44
C THR A 122 4.15 -21.19 6.09
N VAL A 123 4.86 -20.35 6.85
CA VAL A 123 4.29 -19.14 7.44
C VAL A 123 4.86 -17.94 6.73
N ILE A 124 4.00 -17.18 6.07
CA ILE A 124 4.31 -15.90 5.45
C ILE A 124 3.75 -14.81 6.35
N GLY A 125 4.50 -13.74 6.61
CA GLY A 125 3.96 -12.64 7.39
C GLY A 125 4.84 -11.41 7.41
N CYS A 126 4.37 -10.40 8.13
CA CYS A 126 5.07 -9.13 8.25
C CYS A 126 6.05 -9.15 9.43
N ASP A 127 7.26 -8.63 9.23
CA ASP A 127 8.26 -8.48 10.30
C ASP A 127 7.82 -7.44 11.36
N SER A 128 6.98 -6.48 10.98
CA SER A 128 6.64 -5.33 11.82
C SER A 128 5.27 -5.41 12.51
N CYS A 129 4.42 -6.42 12.22
CA CYS A 129 3.12 -6.58 12.88
C CYS A 129 2.64 -8.04 12.90
N ASP A 130 1.57 -8.36 13.63
CA ASP A 130 1.05 -9.74 13.75
C ASP A 130 0.21 -10.20 12.54
N MET A 131 0.61 -9.83 11.32
CA MET A 131 0.01 -10.38 10.11
C MET A 131 0.68 -11.72 9.77
N ARG A 132 -0.10 -12.80 9.73
CA ARG A 132 0.39 -14.15 9.39
C ARG A 132 -0.55 -14.88 8.44
N ILE A 133 0.01 -15.48 7.39
CA ILE A 133 -0.66 -16.38 6.46
C ILE A 133 -0.03 -17.76 6.63
N ARG A 134 -0.83 -18.73 7.06
CA ARG A 134 -0.39 -20.12 7.23
C ARG A 134 -0.84 -20.92 6.01
N LEU A 135 0.13 -21.53 5.33
CA LEU A 135 -0.12 -22.45 4.23
C LEU A 135 0.14 -23.86 4.72
N GLU A 136 -0.91 -24.68 4.73
CA GLU A 136 -0.84 -26.11 4.98
C GLU A 136 -0.68 -26.82 3.63
N ASN A 137 0.45 -27.48 3.40
CA ASN A 137 0.56 -28.42 2.29
C ASN A 137 -0.20 -29.70 2.71
N HIS A 138 -1.37 -29.94 2.12
CA HIS A 138 -2.04 -31.25 2.15
C HIS A 138 -1.53 -32.14 1.00
#